data_AF-A0A0F7VP47-F1
#
_entry.id   AF-A0A0F7VP47-F1
#
_cell.length_a   1.000
_cell.length_b   1.000
_cell.length_c   1.000
_cell.angle_alpha   90.00
_cell.angle_beta   90.00
_cell.angle_gamma   90.00
#
_symmetry.space_group_name_H-M   'P 1'
#
loop_
_entity.id
_entity.type
_entity.pdbx_description
1 polymer ?
#
loop_
_entity_poly.entity_id
_entity_poly.type
_entity_poly.pdbx_seq_one_letter_code
_entity_poly.pdbx_strand_id
1 'polypeptide(L)' 'MNTPDIRVEKGHAEPEEVAAITALLLARAAARPAEIAPVRPGRARAAWRRLERERGFRAPHSWR' A
#
# COMPACT_ATOMS: atom_id res chain seq x y z
N MET A 1 19.91 0.65 19.85
CA MET A 1 20.35 -0.18 18.73
C MET A 1 19.76 0.41 17.46
N ASN A 2 20.58 0.78 16.48
CA ASN A 2 20.11 1.41 15.24
C ASN A 2 19.66 0.31 14.26
N THR A 3 18.35 0.11 14.13
CA THR A 3 17.80 -0.84 13.16
C THR A 3 17.71 -0.16 11.80
N PRO A 4 18.28 -0.75 10.74
CA PRO A 4 18.18 -0.17 9.40
C PRO A 4 16.72 -0.14 8.94
N ASP A 5 16.32 0.93 8.24
CA ASP A 5 14.95 1.09 7.73
C ASP A 5 14.59 0.03 6.67
N ILE A 6 15.60 -0.52 5.98
CA ILE A 6 15.45 -1.56 4.95
C ILE A 6 16.58 -2.58 5.08
N ARG A 7 16.26 -3.87 4.96
CA ARG A 7 17.19 -5.00 4.98
C ARG A 7 16.79 -6.06 3.96
N VAL A 8 17.78 -6.74 3.39
CA VAL A 8 17.60 -7.95 2.57
C VAL A 8 17.67 -9.17 3.49
N GLU A 9 16.59 -9.95 3.56
CA GLU A 9 16.54 -11.14 4.44
C GLU A 9 17.11 -12.41 3.79
N LYS A 10 17.19 -12.45 2.45
CA LYS A 10 17.63 -13.63 1.71
C LYS A 10 18.23 -13.23 0.38
N GLY A 11 19.36 -13.85 0.00
CA GLY A 11 20.06 -13.54 -1.25
C GLY A 11 20.74 -12.17 -1.23
N HIS A 12 21.07 -11.67 -2.42
CA HIS A 12 21.51 -10.29 -2.66
C HIS A 12 20.54 -9.58 -3.59
N ALA A 13 20.41 -8.27 -3.41
CA ALA A 13 19.68 -7.43 -4.36
C ALA A 13 20.63 -7.02 -5.50
N GLU A 14 20.19 -7.21 -6.73
CA GLU A 14 20.93 -6.73 -7.89
C GLU A 14 20.92 -5.19 -7.93
N PRO A 15 21.91 -4.56 -8.58
CA PRO A 15 21.97 -3.10 -8.70
C PRO A 15 20.68 -2.47 -9.23
N GLU A 16 20.01 -3.14 -10.17
CA GLU A 16 18.74 -2.73 -10.78
C GLU A 16 17.60 -2.74 -9.76
N GLU A 17 17.56 -3.72 -8.85
CA GLU A 17 16.53 -3.83 -7.82
C GLU A 17 16.69 -2.74 -6.76
N VAL A 18 17.93 -2.47 -6.34
CA VAL A 18 18.27 -1.36 -5.44
C VAL A 18 17.90 -0.02 -6.07
N ALA A 19 18.22 0.17 -7.36
CA ALA A 19 17.86 1.37 -8.10
C ALA A 19 16.34 1.55 -8.21
N ALA A 20 15.60 0.49 -8.48
CA ALA A 20 14.13 0.53 -8.55
C ALA A 20 13.48 0.94 -7.23
N ILE A 21 13.91 0.33 -6.12
CA ILE A 21 13.41 0.69 -4.78
C ILE A 21 13.77 2.14 -4.44
N THR A 22 15.00 2.56 -4.74
CA THR A 22 15.45 3.94 -4.52
C THR A 22 14.62 4.93 -5.32
N ALA A 23 14.41 4.68 -6.61
CA ALA A 23 13.60 5.52 -7.48
C ALA A 23 12.15 5.62 -6.97
N LEU A 24 11.57 4.51 -6.52
CA LEU A 24 10.23 4.50 -5.95
C LEU A 24 10.15 5.34 -4.67
N LEU A 25 11.12 5.20 -3.76
CA LEU A 25 11.16 5.97 -2.51
C LEU A 25 11.32 7.47 -2.78
N LEU A 26 12.19 7.84 -3.71
CA LEU A 26 12.37 9.24 -4.13
C LEU A 26 11.10 9.80 -4.78
N ALA A 27 10.46 9.05 -5.69
CA ALA A 27 9.22 9.45 -6.32
C ALA A 27 8.10 9.64 -5.28
N ARG A 28 7.99 8.74 -4.30
CA ARG A 28 7.04 8.87 -3.19
C ARG A 28 7.34 10.06 -2.29
N ALA A 29 8.61 10.36 -2.02
CA ALA A 29 9.00 11.53 -1.24
C ALA A 29 8.65 12.83 -1.97
N ALA A 30 8.91 12.90 -3.27
CA ALA A 30 8.58 14.05 -4.12
C ALA A 30 7.07 14.24 -4.29
N ALA A 31 6.30 13.14 -4.32
CA ALA A 31 4.84 13.19 -4.47
C ALA A 31 4.10 13.50 -3.15
N ARG A 32 4.79 13.76 -2.03
CA ARG A 32 4.11 14.14 -0.78
C ARG A 32 3.46 15.52 -0.96
N PRO A 33 2.13 15.64 -0.87
CA PRO A 33 1.50 16.95 -0.84
C PRO A 33 2.04 17.72 0.38
N ALA A 34 2.46 18.96 0.16
CA ALA A 34 2.85 19.88 1.22
C ALA A 34 1.74 19.89 2.29
N GLU A 35 2.11 19.64 3.54
CA GLU A 35 1.22 19.41 4.69
C GLU A 35 -0.20 19.91 4.48
N ILE A 36 -1.08 19.00 4.06
CA ILE A 36 -2.51 19.21 4.24
C ILE A 36 -2.70 19.10 5.75
N ALA A 37 -3.02 20.23 6.39
CA ALA A 37 -3.50 20.36 7.76
C ALA A 37 -4.33 19.13 8.15
N PRO A 38 -4.37 18.69 9.43
CA PRO A 38 -4.94 17.41 9.82
C PRO A 38 -6.42 17.31 9.47
N VAL A 39 -6.73 16.94 8.23
CA VAL A 39 -8.01 16.42 7.80
C VAL A 39 -8.04 15.09 8.50
N ARG A 40 -8.75 15.02 9.63
CA ARG A 40 -9.07 13.76 10.29
C ARG A 40 -9.48 12.79 9.18
N PRO A 41 -8.67 11.76 8.85
CA PRO A 41 -9.07 10.85 7.83
C PRO A 41 -10.25 10.10 8.46
N GLY A 42 -11.46 10.40 8.01
CA GLY A 42 -12.56 9.46 8.12
C GLY A 42 -12.02 8.17 7.53
N ARG A 43 -11.64 7.23 8.40
CA ARG A 43 -10.79 6.10 8.06
C ARG A 43 -11.31 5.52 6.76
N ALA A 44 -10.48 5.45 5.71
CA ALA A 44 -10.72 4.61 4.55
C ALA A 44 -10.66 3.16 5.05
N ARG A 45 -11.70 2.77 5.76
CA ARG A 45 -11.89 1.44 6.27
C ARG A 45 -12.13 0.63 5.02
N ALA A 46 -11.25 -0.32 4.74
CA ALA A 46 -11.57 -1.37 3.77
C ALA A 46 -12.99 -1.82 4.11
N ALA A 47 -13.92 -1.61 3.17
CA ALA A 47 -15.31 -1.95 3.36
C ALA A 47 -15.39 -3.47 3.25
N TRP A 48 -14.85 -4.17 4.26
CA TRP A 48 -15.06 -5.58 4.49
C TRP A 48 -16.58 -5.74 4.54
N ARG A 49 -17.14 -6.16 3.39
CA ARG A 49 -18.57 -6.28 3.27
C ARG A 49 -18.96 -7.46 4.15
N ARG A 50 -19.96 -7.22 4.99
CA ARG A 50 -20.60 -8.24 5.79
C ARG A 50 -21.37 -9.15 4.84
N LEU A 51 -20.74 -10.27 4.49
CA LEU A 51 -21.28 -11.24 3.53
C LEU A 51 -22.64 -11.78 4.00
N GLU A 52 -22.90 -11.79 5.32
CA GLU A 52 -24.18 -12.15 5.92
C GLU A 52 -25.33 -11.17 5.58
N ARG A 53 -25.02 -9.98 5.07
CA ARG A 53 -26.01 -8.97 4.63
C ARG A 53 -26.19 -8.91 3.11
N GLU A 54 -25.43 -9.70 2.36
CA GLU A 54 -25.71 -9.86 0.94
C GLU A 54 -26.87 -10.83 0.72
N ARG A 55 -27.75 -10.47 -0.22
CA ARG A 55 -28.77 -11.39 -0.71
C ARG A 55 -28.06 -12.58 -1.35
N GLY A 56 -28.44 -13.79 -0.92
CA GLY A 56 -27.81 -15.03 -1.34
C GLY A 56 -27.81 -15.21 -2.86
N PHE A 57 -26.72 -15.84 -3.34
CA PHE A 57 -26.35 -16.12 -4.72
C PHE A 57 -26.06 -14.88 -5.60
N ARG A 58 -24.76 -14.68 -5.89
CA ARG A 58 -24.29 -13.85 -7.00
C ARG A 58 -24.00 -14.74 -8.20
N ALA A 59 -24.39 -14.28 -9.38
CA ALA A 59 -24.10 -15.01 -10.61
C ALA A 59 -22.57 -15.07 -10.85
N PRO A 60 -22.02 -16.21 -11.30
CA PRO A 60 -20.57 -16.40 -11.49
C PRO A 60 -19.88 -15.40 -12.42
N HIS A 61 -20.66 -14.66 -13.22
CA HIS A 61 -20.18 -13.72 -14.24
C HIS A 61 -20.28 -12.24 -13.83
N SER A 62 -20.66 -11.93 -12.58
CA SER A 62 -20.69 -10.53 -12.12
C SER A 62 -19.33 -10.12 -11.54
N TRP A 63 -18.60 -9.27 -12.25
CA TRP A 63 -17.46 -8.54 -11.70
C TRP A 63 -17.96 -7.12 -11.35
N ARG A 64 -18.20 -6.89 -10.07
CA ARG A 64 -18.52 -5.59 -9.47
C ARG A 64 -17.73 -5.43 -8.18
#